data_AF-A0A2A4I215-F1
#
_entry.id   AF-A0A2A4I215-F1
#
_cell.length_a   1.000
_cell.length_b   1.000
_cell.length_c   1.000
_cell.angle_alpha   90.00
_cell.angle_beta   90.00
_cell.angle_gamma   90.00
#
_symmetry.space_group_name_H-M   'P 1'
#
loop_
_entity.id
_entity.type
_entity.pdbx_description
1 polymer ?
#
loop_
_entity_poly.entity_id
_entity_poly.type
_entity_poly.pdbx_seq_one_letter_code
_entity_poly.pdbx_strand_id
1 'polypeptide(L)'
;MQPIVLALATAASGRAARPYVRTVVTHLWERRSAVRPVIDSAAAATLQRRLARAIARHGGERDDAAGTPLLATGIAAAQLAMLRSWLAGHAPATIDAMTDCLIACARLRGD
;
A
#
# COMPACT_ATOMS: atom_id res chain seq x y z
N MET A 1 -8.48 7.17 8.44
CA MET A 1 -7.88 6.31 7.38
C MET A 1 -6.82 7.00 6.50
N GLN A 2 -6.70 8.33 6.49
CA GLN A 2 -5.63 9.03 5.76
C GLN A 2 -4.18 8.59 6.07
N PRO A 3 -3.76 8.25 7.31
CA PRO A 3 -2.36 7.92 7.57
C PRO A 3 -1.91 6.59 6.94
N ILE A 4 -2.82 5.62 6.78
CA ILE A 4 -2.51 4.33 6.15
C ILE A 4 -2.28 4.52 4.65
N VAL A 5 -3.11 5.31 3.99
CA VAL A 5 -2.98 5.61 2.56
C VAL A 5 -1.67 6.34 2.28
N LEU A 6 -1.33 7.33 3.12
CA LEU A 6 -0.10 8.10 2.96
C LEU A 6 1.15 7.24 3.18
N ALA A 7 1.13 6.33 4.15
CA ALA A 7 2.25 5.44 4.41
C ALA A 7 2.44 4.38 3.34
N LEU A 8 1.36 3.79 2.84
CA LEU A 8 1.42 2.87 1.70
C LEU A 8 1.86 3.59 0.43
N ALA A 9 1.40 4.82 0.20
CA ALA A 9 1.84 5.64 -0.92
C ALA A 9 3.32 6.05 -0.82
N THR A 10 3.78 6.37 0.40
CA THR A 10 5.20 6.62 0.69
C THR A 10 6.04 5.36 0.47
N ALA A 11 5.57 4.19 0.92
CA ALA A 11 6.22 2.90 0.65
C ALA A 11 6.32 2.64 -0.86
N ALA A 12 5.22 2.88 -1.56
CA ALA A 12 5.04 2.70 -2.99
C ALA A 12 5.81 3.70 -3.87
N SER A 13 6.31 4.80 -3.30
CA SER A 13 7.06 5.80 -4.06
C SER A 13 8.57 5.53 -4.13
N GLY A 14 9.05 4.42 -3.54
CA GLY A 14 10.46 4.05 -3.52
C GLY A 14 11.39 4.98 -2.71
N ARG A 15 10.90 6.17 -2.33
CA ARG A 15 11.57 7.16 -1.45
C ARG A 15 11.35 6.90 0.05
N ALA A 16 10.70 5.80 0.41
CA ALA A 16 10.33 5.52 1.79
C ALA A 16 11.56 5.24 2.67
N ALA A 17 11.70 6.01 3.74
CA ALA A 17 12.49 5.57 4.87
C ALA A 17 11.81 4.30 5.42
N ARG A 18 12.41 3.13 5.19
CA ARG A 18 11.99 1.81 5.73
C ARG A 18 11.43 1.88 7.18
N PRO A 19 12.00 2.69 8.12
CA PRO A 19 11.43 2.84 9.46
C PRO A 19 9.98 3.32 9.50
N TYR A 20 9.60 4.25 8.62
CA TYR A 20 8.24 4.79 8.56
C TYR A 20 7.22 3.75 8.10
N VAL A 21 7.56 3.01 7.04
CA VAL A 21 6.70 1.92 6.52
C VAL A 21 6.55 0.83 7.57
N ARG A 22 7.65 0.46 8.25
CA ARG A 22 7.64 -0.53 9.32
C ARG A 22 6.69 -0.13 10.45
N THR A 23 6.75 1.11 10.93
CA THR A 23 5.86 1.63 11.98
C THR A 23 4.39 1.49 11.59
N VAL A 24 4.04 1.79 10.34
CA VAL A 24 2.65 1.65 9.88
C VAL A 24 2.23 0.18 9.78
N VAL A 25 3.10 -0.69 9.26
CA VAL A 25 2.84 -2.14 9.19
C VAL A 25 2.64 -2.72 10.59
N THR A 26 3.44 -2.29 11.58
CA THR A 26 3.24 -2.63 13.00
C THR A 26 1.85 -2.22 13.49
N HIS A 27 1.46 -0.96 13.28
CA HIS A 27 0.14 -0.48 13.72
C HIS A 27 -1.03 -1.19 13.03
N LEU A 28 -0.88 -1.54 11.75
CA LEU A 28 -1.87 -2.34 11.02
C LEU A 28 -2.03 -3.73 11.63
N TRP A 29 -0.92 -4.37 12.01
CA TRP A 29 -0.92 -5.68 12.64
C TRP A 29 -1.53 -5.68 14.05
N GLU A 30 -1.20 -4.67 14.86
CA GLU A 30 -1.77 -4.46 16.19
C GLU A 30 -3.29 -4.28 16.12
N ARG A 31 -3.77 -3.57 15.09
CA ARG A 31 -5.20 -3.27 14.88
C ARG A 31 -5.87 -4.20 13.87
N ARG A 32 -5.29 -5.37 13.57
CA ARG A 32 -5.74 -6.24 12.47
C ARG A 32 -7.21 -6.66 12.56
N SER A 33 -7.74 -6.84 13.76
CA SER A 33 -9.16 -7.17 13.99
C SER A 33 -10.10 -6.05 13.54
N ALA A 34 -9.71 -4.79 13.73
CA ALA A 34 -10.48 -3.62 13.31
C ALA A 34 -10.25 -3.27 11.82
N VAL A 35 -9.08 -3.58 11.28
CA VAL A 35 -8.70 -3.25 9.90
C VAL A 35 -9.23 -4.28 8.89
N ARG A 36 -9.26 -5.57 9.23
CA ARG A 36 -9.79 -6.65 8.37
C ARG A 36 -11.15 -6.33 7.74
N PRO A 37 -12.20 -5.99 8.51
CA PRO A 37 -13.52 -5.74 7.92
C PRO A 37 -13.51 -4.56 6.96
N VAL A 38 -12.62 -3.57 7.16
CA VAL A 38 -12.50 -2.43 6.24
C VAL A 38 -11.84 -2.84 4.93
N ILE A 39 -10.76 -3.64 5.00
CA ILE A 39 -10.05 -4.18 3.82
C ILE A 39 -10.89 -5.22 3.07
N ASP A 40 -11.79 -5.93 3.74
CA ASP A 40 -12.66 -6.93 3.13
C ASP A 40 -13.97 -6.35 2.57
N SER A 41 -14.28 -5.10 2.88
CA SER A 41 -15.51 -4.42 2.43
C SER A 41 -15.38 -3.74 1.07
N ALA A 42 -16.50 -3.22 0.54
CA ALA A 42 -16.52 -2.34 -0.63
C ALA A 42 -15.64 -1.08 -0.47
N ALA A 43 -15.26 -0.71 0.76
CA ALA A 43 -14.31 0.39 1.01
C ALA A 43 -12.91 0.08 0.45
N ALA A 44 -12.57 -1.19 0.23
CA ALA A 44 -11.31 -1.63 -0.37
C ALA A 44 -11.07 -1.04 -1.76
N ALA A 45 -12.10 -0.98 -2.61
CA ALA A 45 -11.99 -0.38 -3.93
C ALA A 45 -11.71 1.13 -3.86
N THR A 46 -12.30 1.82 -2.89
CA THR A 46 -12.03 3.24 -2.64
C THR A 46 -10.63 3.45 -2.06
N LEU A 47 -10.17 2.54 -1.19
CA LEU A 47 -8.82 2.56 -0.65
C LEU A 47 -7.78 2.34 -1.75
N GLN A 48 -7.99 1.37 -2.63
CA GLN A 48 -7.13 1.10 -3.78
C GLN A 48 -7.03 2.32 -4.70
N ARG A 49 -8.15 2.96 -5.05
CA ARG A 49 -8.14 4.19 -5.88
C ARG A 49 -7.37 5.33 -5.22
N ARG A 50 -7.53 5.51 -3.91
CA ARG A 50 -6.80 6.54 -3.14
C ARG A 50 -5.31 6.23 -3.08
N LEU A 51 -4.96 4.96 -2.87
CA LEU A 51 -3.58 4.50 -2.89
C LEU A 51 -2.95 4.74 -4.27
N ALA A 52 -3.56 4.26 -5.34
CA ALA A 52 -3.08 4.44 -6.71
C ALA A 52 -2.81 5.90 -7.07
N ARG A 53 -3.70 6.82 -6.70
CA ARG A 53 -3.48 8.27 -6.87
C ARG A 53 -2.27 8.78 -6.11
N ALA A 54 -2.08 8.33 -4.87
CA ALA A 54 -0.97 8.76 -4.05
C ALA A 54 0.37 8.20 -4.57
N ILE A 55 0.40 6.94 -5.04
CA ILE A 55 1.54 6.35 -5.75
C ILE A 55 1.92 7.18 -6.98
N ALA A 56 0.93 7.54 -7.80
CA ALA A 56 1.13 8.36 -8.99
C ALA A 56 1.77 9.72 -8.67
N ARG A 57 1.20 10.45 -7.70
CA ARG A 57 1.71 11.76 -7.24
C ARG A 57 3.14 11.70 -6.73
N HIS A 58 3.52 10.64 -6.03
CA HIS A 58 4.87 10.53 -5.48
C HIS A 58 5.92 10.08 -6.52
N GLY A 59 5.52 9.43 -7.60
CA GLY A 59 6.41 9.07 -8.71
C GLY A 59 6.82 10.24 -9.61
N GLY A 60 6.38 11.46 -9.32
CA GLY A 60 6.74 12.63 -10.11
C GLY A 60 6.02 12.73 -11.45
N GLU A 61 5.06 11.84 -11.73
CA GLU A 61 4.11 12.06 -12.81
C GLU A 61 3.35 13.34 -12.48
N ARG A 62 3.59 14.38 -13.29
CA ARG A 62 2.80 15.61 -13.27
C ARG A 62 1.34 15.20 -13.37
N ASP A 63 0.49 16.02 -12.73
CA ASP A 63 -0.97 15.95 -12.80
C ASP A 63 -1.45 16.31 -14.23
N ASP A 64 -0.84 15.68 -15.25
CA ASP A 64 -1.30 15.71 -16.61
C ASP A 64 -2.65 14.99 -16.62
N ALA A 65 -3.62 15.59 -17.29
CA ALA A 65 -5.04 15.29 -17.24
C ALA A 65 -5.45 13.86 -17.69
N ALA A 66 -4.51 12.92 -17.81
CA ALA A 66 -4.66 11.56 -18.30
C ALA A 66 -5.16 10.54 -17.25
N GLY A 67 -5.35 10.95 -16.00
CA GLY A 67 -5.89 10.07 -14.95
C GLY A 67 -4.84 9.21 -14.25
N THR A 68 -5.27 8.33 -13.34
CA THR A 68 -4.35 7.50 -12.54
C THR A 68 -3.71 6.43 -13.41
N PRO A 69 -2.37 6.36 -13.51
CA PRO A 69 -1.67 5.40 -14.36
C PRO A 69 -2.07 3.95 -14.05
N LEU A 70 -2.17 3.12 -15.09
CA LEU A 70 -2.52 1.70 -14.94
C LEU A 70 -1.54 0.98 -14.00
N LEU A 71 -0.24 1.30 -14.12
CA LEU A 71 0.81 0.74 -13.27
C LEU A 71 0.63 1.14 -11.79
N ALA A 72 0.25 2.40 -11.51
CA ALA A 72 -0.05 2.86 -10.15
C ALA A 72 -1.25 2.10 -9.55
N THR A 73 -2.26 1.82 -10.39
CA THR A 73 -3.43 1.02 -10.03
C THR A 73 -3.05 -0.43 -9.72
N GLY A 74 -2.18 -1.03 -10.54
CA GLY A 74 -1.67 -2.38 -10.33
C GLY A 74 -0.87 -2.53 -9.04
N ILE A 75 0.06 -1.61 -8.77
CA ILE A 75 0.86 -1.62 -7.53
C ILE A 75 -0.06 -1.47 -6.30
N ALA A 76 -1.03 -0.55 -6.36
CA ALA A 76 -1.99 -0.38 -5.26
C ALA A 76 -2.82 -1.64 -5.00
N ALA A 77 -3.27 -2.33 -6.07
CA ALA A 77 -4.01 -3.58 -5.96
C ALA A 77 -3.15 -4.70 -5.35
N ALA A 78 -1.90 -4.84 -5.80
CA ALA A 78 -0.96 -5.83 -5.29
C ALA A 78 -0.65 -5.61 -3.80
N GLN A 79 -0.37 -4.37 -3.39
CA GLN A 79 -0.14 -4.01 -1.98
C GLN A 79 -1.36 -4.32 -1.10
N LEU A 80 -2.58 -4.02 -1.59
CA LEU A 80 -3.79 -4.32 -0.84
C LEU A 80 -4.03 -5.84 -0.72
N ALA A 81 -3.76 -6.60 -1.77
CA ALA A 81 -3.86 -8.06 -1.76
C ALA A 81 -2.88 -8.70 -0.78
N MET A 82 -1.62 -8.26 -0.75
CA MET A 82 -0.62 -8.71 0.22
C MET A 82 -1.06 -8.45 1.66
N LEU A 83 -1.54 -7.23 1.95
CA LEU A 83 -2.03 -6.85 3.27
C LEU A 83 -3.24 -7.68 3.68
N ARG A 84 -4.19 -7.92 2.78
CA ARG A 84 -5.38 -8.74 3.06
C ARG A 84 -4.97 -10.16 3.43
N SER A 85 -4.14 -10.80 2.61
CA SER A 85 -3.68 -12.17 2.84
C SER A 85 -2.91 -12.31 4.15
N TRP A 86 -2.08 -11.32 4.49
CA TRP A 86 -1.32 -11.32 5.73
C TRP A 86 -2.19 -11.07 6.97
N LEU A 87 -3.06 -10.07 6.94
CA LEU A 87 -3.95 -9.74 8.07
C LEU A 87 -4.99 -10.83 8.33
N ALA A 88 -5.41 -11.55 7.29
CA ALA A 88 -6.28 -12.73 7.40
C ALA A 88 -5.55 -13.98 7.90
N GLY A 89 -4.20 -13.96 7.93
CA GLY A 89 -3.38 -15.10 8.35
C GLY A 89 -3.16 -16.17 7.27
N HIS A 90 -3.54 -15.90 6.01
CA HIS A 90 -3.33 -16.83 4.90
C HIS A 90 -1.86 -16.90 4.45
N ALA A 91 -1.10 -15.82 4.64
CA ALA A 91 0.31 -15.74 4.33
C ALA A 91 1.08 -15.26 5.57
N PRO A 92 1.64 -16.16 6.40
CA PRO A 92 2.37 -15.76 7.59
C PRO A 92 3.67 -15.04 7.19
N ALA A 93 3.85 -13.82 7.69
CA ALA A 93 5.05 -13.01 7.48
C ALA A 93 5.36 -12.19 8.74
N THR A 94 6.63 -11.89 8.98
CA THR A 94 7.02 -10.93 10.02
C THR A 94 6.68 -9.49 9.57
N ILE A 95 6.63 -8.56 10.52
CA ILE A 95 6.49 -7.12 10.22
C ILE A 95 7.55 -6.67 9.21
N ASP A 96 8.80 -7.09 9.41
CA ASP A 96 9.92 -6.74 8.53
C ASP A 96 9.75 -7.34 7.13
N ALA A 97 9.41 -8.63 7.01
CA ALA A 97 9.21 -9.27 5.72
C ALA A 97 8.06 -8.63 4.91
N MET A 98 6.95 -8.27 5.58
CA MET A 98 5.84 -7.55 4.94
C MET A 98 6.25 -6.13 4.52
N THR A 99 7.02 -5.44 5.37
CA THR A 99 7.56 -4.10 5.05
C THR A 99 8.42 -4.16 3.79
N ASP A 100 9.32 -5.13 3.71
CA ASP A 100 10.23 -5.30 2.58
C ASP A 100 9.47 -5.70 1.30
N CYS A 101 8.43 -6.54 1.40
CA CYS A 101 7.54 -6.86 0.26
C CYS A 101 6.79 -5.63 -0.28
N LEU A 102 6.26 -4.78 0.59
CA LEU A 102 5.57 -3.55 0.17
C LEU A 102 6.50 -2.57 -0.54
N ILE A 103 7.75 -2.46 -0.07
CA ILE A 103 8.80 -1.65 -0.69
C ILE A 103 9.27 -2.27 -2.01
N ALA A 104 9.39 -3.59 -2.11
CA ALA A 104 9.75 -4.26 -3.37
C ALA A 104 8.66 -4.08 -4.44
N CYS A 105 7.39 -4.21 -4.05
CA CYS A 105 6.25 -4.02 -4.96
C CYS A 105 6.18 -2.60 -5.54
N ALA A 106 6.63 -1.60 -4.78
CA ALA A 106 6.81 -0.22 -5.24
C ALA A 106 7.81 -0.08 -6.40
N ARG A 107 8.85 -0.92 -6.40
CA ARG A 107 9.98 -0.85 -7.34
C ARG A 107 9.69 -1.48 -8.69
N LEU A 108 8.57 -2.21 -8.83
CA LEU A 108 8.04 -2.69 -10.12
C LEU A 108 7.74 -1.56 -11.12
N ARG A 109 7.87 -0.30 -10.69
CA ARG A 109 7.64 0.90 -11.48
C ARG A 109 8.80 1.30 -12.40
N GLY A 110 9.96 0.67 -12.29
CA GLY A 110 11.19 1.14 -12.94
C GLY A 110 12.20 0.05 -13.29
N ASP A 111 11.74 -1.04 -13.93
CA ASP A 111 12.59 -1.86 -14.80
C ASP A 111 12.10 -1.69 -16.25
#